data_AF-H2CCB3-F1
#
_entry.id   AF-H2CCB3-F1
#
_cell.length_a   1.000
_cell.length_b   1.000
_cell.length_c   1.000
_cell.angle_alpha   90.00
_cell.angle_beta   90.00
_cell.angle_gamma   90.00
#
_symmetry.space_group_name_H-M   'P 1'
#
loop_
_entity.id
_entity.type
_entity.pdbx_description
1 polymer ?
#
loop_
_entity_poly.entity_id
_entity_poly.type
_entity_poly.pdbx_seq_one_letter_code
_entity_poly.pdbx_strand_id
1 'polypeptide(L)'
;MFSTTLFIGGIGGTEMIIILVIALLLFGGRKIPELARDIGSGIKEFRRSMSSPLEEEQKTTQVEQPRQIEYQPGPTTKKATRKTSRKA
;
A
#
# COMPACT_ATOMS: atom_id res chain seq x y z
N MET A 1 -15.51 15.93 30.20
CA MET A 1 -16.21 16.47 29.01
C MET A 1 -15.68 15.91 27.68
N PHE A 2 -14.59 15.13 27.65
CA PHE A 2 -14.03 14.60 26.38
C PHE A 2 -14.75 13.34 25.83
N SER A 3 -15.39 12.52 26.67
CA SER A 3 -16.05 11.27 26.21
C SER A 3 -17.43 11.47 25.58
N THR A 4 -18.19 12.50 26.01
CA THR A 4 -19.60 12.63 25.65
C THR A 4 -19.80 13.08 24.20
N THR A 5 -18.84 13.82 23.64
CA THR A 5 -18.85 14.28 22.24
C THR A 5 -18.38 13.22 21.24
N LEU A 6 -17.58 12.24 21.67
CA LEU A 6 -17.13 11.13 20.81
C LEU A 6 -18.27 10.16 20.49
N PHE A 7 -19.14 9.88 21.46
CA PHE A 7 -20.20 8.88 21.33
C PHE A 7 -21.43 9.32 20.52
N ILE A 8 -21.65 10.63 20.33
CA ILE A 8 -22.91 11.17 19.75
C ILE A 8 -22.80 11.52 18.24
N GLY A 9 -21.58 11.54 17.67
CA GLY A 9 -21.30 12.07 16.33
C GLY A 9 -21.11 11.05 15.19
N GLY A 10 -21.39 9.77 15.42
CA GLY A 10 -21.02 8.69 14.50
C GLY A 10 -19.71 8.03 14.90
N ILE A 11 -19.49 6.80 14.42
CA ILE A 11 -18.33 5.98 14.78
C ILE A 11 -17.06 6.68 14.30
N GLY A 12 -16.46 7.49 15.17
CA GLY A 12 -15.19 8.16 14.93
C GLY A 12 -14.04 7.15 14.94
N GLY A 13 -12.88 7.56 14.42
CA GLY A 13 -11.68 6.71 14.41
C GLY A 13 -11.28 6.22 15.81
N THR A 14 -11.60 6.99 16.86
CA THR A 14 -11.34 6.63 18.26
C THR A 14 -12.19 5.44 18.73
N GLU A 15 -13.50 5.41 18.46
CA GLU A 15 -14.35 4.24 18.73
C GLU A 15 -13.81 2.99 18.04
N MET A 16 -13.41 3.10 16.76
CA MET A 16 -12.83 1.97 16.02
C MET A 16 -11.54 1.47 16.69
N ILE A 17 -10.67 2.35 17.16
CA ILE A 17 -9.45 1.98 17.89
C ILE A 17 -9.81 1.25 19.19
N ILE A 18 -10.80 1.73 19.96
CA ILE A 18 -11.24 1.10 21.20
C ILE A 18 -11.77 -0.32 20.94
N ILE A 19 -12.63 -0.49 19.93
CA ILE A 19 -13.15 -1.79 19.53
C ILE A 19 -12.01 -2.72 19.11
N LEU A 20 -11.05 -2.20 18.34
CA LEU A 20 -9.89 -2.97 17.87
C LEU A 20 -9.01 -3.41 19.04
N VAL A 21 -8.79 -2.56 20.04
CA VAL A 21 -8.06 -2.92 21.27
C VAL A 21 -8.80 -4.02 22.05
N ILE A 22 -10.12 -3.91 22.23
CA ILE A 22 -10.92 -4.95 22.91
C ILE A 22 -10.86 -6.27 22.12
N ALA A 23 -11.01 -6.22 20.80
CA ALA A 23 -10.89 -7.39 19.94
C ALA A 23 -9.49 -8.02 20.05
N LEU A 24 -8.43 -7.22 20.10
CA LEU A 24 -7.06 -7.69 20.31
C LEU A 24 -6.85 -8.30 21.69
N LEU A 25 -7.56 -7.86 22.73
CA LEU A 25 -7.49 -8.48 24.06
C LEU A 25 -8.23 -9.83 24.09
N LEU A 26 -9.40 -9.92 23.43
CA LEU A 26 -10.19 -11.15 23.38
C LEU A 26 -9.57 -12.23 22.48
N PHE A 27 -9.13 -11.83 21.29
CA PHE A 27 -8.56 -12.75 20.30
C PHE A 27 -7.03 -12.85 20.40
N GLY A 28 -6.36 -11.88 21.03
CA GLY A 28 -4.91 -11.79 21.02
C GLY A 28 -4.37 -11.14 19.73
N GLY A 29 -3.24 -10.44 19.82
CA GLY A 29 -2.62 -9.76 18.67
C GLY A 29 -2.15 -10.69 17.54
N ARG A 30 -2.09 -12.01 17.76
CA ARG A 30 -1.66 -12.99 16.75
C ARG A 30 -2.80 -13.53 15.88
N LYS A 31 -4.04 -13.59 16.39
CA LYS A 31 -5.17 -14.19 15.64
C LYS A 31 -5.66 -13.31 14.49
N ILE A 32 -5.66 -11.99 14.65
CA ILE A 32 -6.09 -11.06 13.59
C ILE A 32 -5.22 -11.16 12.33
N PRO A 33 -3.87 -11.11 12.41
CA PRO A 33 -3.04 -11.26 11.21
C PRO A 33 -3.08 -12.68 10.62
N GLU A 34 -3.26 -13.71 11.44
CA GLU A 34 -3.44 -15.09 10.99
C GLU A 34 -4.72 -15.24 10.16
N LEU A 35 -5.87 -14.80 10.71
CA LEU A 35 -7.15 -14.77 9.99
C LEU A 35 -7.09 -13.94 8.70
N ALA A 36 -6.42 -12.79 8.74
CA ALA A 36 -6.25 -11.94 7.55
C ALA A 36 -5.42 -12.62 6.46
N ARG A 37 -4.40 -13.42 6.81
CA ARG A 37 -3.60 -14.19 5.85
C ARG A 37 -4.42 -15.30 5.21
N ASP A 38 -5.21 -16.02 6.00
CA ASP A 38 -6.06 -17.10 5.52
C ASP A 38 -7.17 -16.58 4.60
N ILE A 39 -7.87 -15.52 5.02
CA ILE A 39 -8.88 -14.84 4.21
C ILE A 39 -8.25 -14.24 2.95
N GLY A 40 -7.09 -13.59 3.08
CA GLY A 40 -6.39 -12.96 1.96
C GLY A 40 -5.97 -13.97 0.88
N SER A 41 -5.53 -15.16 1.30
CA SER A 41 -5.18 -16.25 0.38
C SER A 41 -6.43 -16.78 -0.32
N GLY A 42 -7.51 -17.07 0.43
CA GLY A 42 -8.80 -17.47 -0.16
C GLY A 42 -9.37 -16.45 -1.16
N ILE A 43 -9.30 -15.14 -0.84
CA ILE A 43 -9.72 -14.08 -1.77
C ILE A 43 -8.81 -14.03 -3.00
N LYS A 44 -7.50 -14.28 -2.85
CA LYS A 44 -6.55 -14.30 -3.97
C LYS A 44 -6.87 -15.44 -4.94
N GLU A 45 -7.04 -16.67 -4.45
CA GLU A 45 -7.46 -17.82 -5.27
C GLU A 45 -8.86 -17.61 -5.88
N PHE A 46 -9.79 -17.01 -5.13
CA PHE A 46 -11.13 -16.68 -5.62
C PHE A 46 -11.07 -15.69 -6.79
N ARG A 47 -10.30 -14.60 -6.64
CA ARG A 47 -10.09 -13.63 -7.72
C ARG A 47 -9.39 -14.26 -8.92
N ARG A 48 -8.39 -15.10 -8.67
CA ARG A 48 -7.66 -15.83 -9.71
C ARG A 48 -8.58 -16.74 -10.55
N SER A 49 -9.50 -17.45 -9.88
CA SER A 49 -10.47 -18.32 -10.56
C SER A 49 -11.57 -17.54 -11.29
N MET A 50 -11.88 -16.33 -10.82
CA MET A 50 -12.88 -15.43 -11.44
C MET A 50 -12.29 -14.61 -12.60
N SER A 51 -10.97 -14.36 -12.60
CA SER A 51 -10.25 -13.76 -13.71
C SER A 51 -9.97 -14.83 -14.77
N SER A 52 -10.46 -14.62 -16.00
CA SER A 52 -10.24 -15.53 -17.12
C SER A 52 -8.73 -15.78 -17.37
N PRO A 53 -8.33 -16.96 -17.89
CA PRO A 53 -6.92 -17.39 -18.03
C PRO A 53 -6.02 -16.51 -18.93
N LEU A 54 -6.52 -15.39 -19.45
CA LEU A 54 -5.78 -14.48 -20.33
C LEU A 54 -4.95 -13.43 -19.56
N GLU A 55 -5.11 -13.31 -18.23
CA GLU A 55 -4.47 -12.24 -17.44
C GLU A 55 -3.33 -12.71 -16.50
N GLU A 56 -2.98 -14.01 -16.47
CA GLU A 56 -2.17 -14.58 -15.38
C GLU A 56 -0.63 -14.53 -15.54
N GLU A 57 -0.07 -14.10 -16.67
CA GLU A 57 1.38 -14.25 -16.91
C GLU A 57 2.25 -13.07 -16.43
N GLN A 58 1.77 -12.17 -15.56
CA GLN A 58 2.54 -10.94 -15.27
C GLN A 58 2.81 -10.56 -13.81
N LYS A 59 2.55 -11.43 -12.82
CA LYS A 59 2.67 -10.99 -11.41
C LYS A 59 3.34 -11.95 -10.41
N THR A 60 4.29 -12.77 -10.86
CA THR A 60 5.09 -13.62 -9.95
C THR A 60 6.60 -13.50 -10.21
N THR A 61 7.17 -12.29 -10.16
CA THR A 61 8.63 -12.13 -9.99
C THR A 61 8.97 -10.80 -9.31
N GLN A 62 8.67 -10.60 -8.02
CA GLN A 62 9.32 -9.55 -7.22
C GLN A 62 9.33 -9.91 -5.72
N VAL A 63 10.08 -10.95 -5.33
CA VAL A 63 10.78 -10.99 -4.02
C VAL A 63 12.01 -11.90 -4.12
N GLU A 64 13.09 -11.42 -4.74
CA GLU A 64 14.47 -11.79 -4.38
C GLU A 64 15.45 -10.91 -5.18
N GLN A 65 15.86 -9.78 -4.60
CA GLN A 65 17.15 -9.15 -4.88
C GLN A 65 17.55 -8.30 -3.66
N PRO A 66 18.69 -8.59 -3.00
CA PRO A 66 19.22 -7.76 -1.93
C PRO A 66 19.72 -6.42 -2.49
N ARG A 67 19.54 -5.35 -1.71
CA ARG A 67 19.98 -3.98 -2.05
C ARG A 67 21.44 -3.96 -2.53
N GLN A 68 21.67 -3.45 -3.74
CA GLN A 68 22.83 -2.62 -4.03
C GLN A 68 22.34 -1.27 -4.51
N ILE A 69 22.70 -0.23 -3.76
CA ILE A 69 22.46 1.17 -4.14
C ILE A 69 23.70 1.59 -4.92
N GLU A 70 23.73 1.35 -6.23
CA GLU A 70 24.70 1.98 -7.12
C GLU A 70 24.13 3.36 -7.51
N TYR A 71 24.71 4.41 -6.95
CA TYR A 71 24.39 5.79 -7.29
C TYR A 71 24.92 6.11 -8.70
N GLN A 72 24.01 6.23 -9.67
CA GLN A 72 24.33 6.74 -11.01
C GLN A 72 23.76 8.16 -11.16
N PRO A 73 24.58 9.24 -11.21
CA PRO A 73 24.07 10.57 -11.50
C PRO A 73 23.61 10.64 -12.97
N GLY A 74 22.34 10.94 -13.18
CA GLY A 74 21.71 10.97 -14.51
C GLY A 74 22.17 12.14 -15.40
N PRO A 75 22.15 11.98 -16.74
CA PRO A 75 22.44 13.07 -17.68
C PRO A 75 21.27 14.06 -17.73
N THR A 76 21.52 15.30 -17.28
CA THR A 76 20.59 16.42 -17.39
C THR A 76 20.32 16.78 -18.85
N THR A 77 19.08 16.60 -19.29
CA THR A 77 18.60 17.04 -20.60
C THR A 77 18.00 18.45 -20.51
N LYS A 78 18.72 19.40 -21.13
CA LYS A 78 18.25 20.51 -22.00
C LYS A 78 17.26 21.56 -21.44
N LYS A 79 17.75 22.81 -21.37
CA LYS A 79 17.02 24.05 -21.70
C LYS A 79 17.90 24.82 -22.69
N ALA A 80 17.62 24.85 -23.99
CA ALA A 80 16.66 25.75 -24.64
C ALA A 80 16.89 27.24 -24.30
N THR A 81 17.84 27.89 -24.98
CA THR A 81 17.69 29.30 -25.36
C THR A 81 18.18 29.52 -26.79
N ARG A 82 17.26 30.08 -27.56
CA ARG A 82 17.27 30.42 -28.98
C ARG A 82 18.07 31.72 -29.20
N LYS A 83 18.59 31.85 -30.44
CA LYS A 83 18.68 33.07 -31.26
C LYS A 83 19.78 34.11 -30.98
N THR A 84 20.23 34.68 -32.10
CA THR A 84 20.86 36.02 -32.30
C THR A 84 22.33 36.08 -31.85
N SER A 85 23.34 36.52 -32.60
CA SER A 85 23.48 37.34 -33.82
C SER A 85 24.92 37.09 -34.30
N ARG A 86 25.19 36.70 -35.55
CA ARG A 86 25.67 37.59 -36.65
C ARG A 86 26.49 38.82 -36.19
N LYS A 87 27.71 38.90 -36.76
CA LYS A 87 28.57 40.07 -37.03
C LYS A 87 29.22 40.79 -35.83
N ALA A 88 30.55 40.70 -35.77
CA ALA A 88 31.46 41.80 -36.14
C ALA A 88 32.82 41.20 -36.51
#